data_AF-A0AAD5W9Q5-F1
#
_entry.id   AF-A0AAD5W9Q5-F1
#
_cell.length_a   1.000
_cell.length_b   1.000
_cell.length_c   1.000
_cell.angle_alpha   90.00
_cell.angle_beta   90.00
_cell.angle_gamma   90.00
#
_symmetry.space_group_name_H-M   'P 1'
#
loop_
_entity.id
_entity.type
_entity.pdbx_description
1 polymer ?
#
loop_
_entity_poly.entity_id
_entity_poly.type
_entity_poly.pdbx_seq_one_letter_code
_entity_poly.pdbx_strand_id
1 'polypeptide(L)'
;MAVAARVSGAKRLATLVGCNYFGSQYELHGCINDVRDMTETLVSRFGFDRSNITVLTDEPGSDPMPTGVTIKRVLSEMIGKANSGDVLFFHYSGHGTLIPATKAHHGHRKDEAIVPCDFNLITDVDFRQMVDKLPSGTSLTIISDSCHSGGLIDNEKEQIGPSTVISSTGAKDSKTNARFIPHESLLQHLGGLSGIESQHVGDHITHLFGGDASDKFLKETHHSQKLTSDNGILLSGCQTNETSADVGPEDGDGKPCGAFSHSLQKVLAQHPGVISNKELVKKARQLLSAAGFEQHPCLYCSDANAEALFLLEEQA
;
A
#
# COMPACT_ATOMS: atom_id res chain seq x y z
N MET A 1 21.53 -16.76 -14.05
CA MET A 1 20.70 -17.79 -14.71
C MET A 1 19.98 -18.59 -13.64
N ALA A 2 18.71 -18.25 -13.42
CA ALA A 2 17.63 -19.12 -12.97
C ALA A 2 16.36 -18.25 -13.05
N VAL A 3 15.75 -18.19 -14.23
CA VAL A 3 14.32 -17.82 -14.28
C VAL A 3 13.65 -18.99 -13.60
N ALA A 4 13.05 -18.75 -12.43
CA ALA A 4 12.36 -19.79 -11.68
C ALA A 4 11.25 -20.36 -12.59
N ALA A 5 11.48 -21.56 -13.13
CA ALA A 5 10.47 -22.27 -13.89
C ALA A 5 9.27 -22.51 -12.97
N ARG A 6 8.04 -22.36 -13.49
CA ARG A 6 6.80 -22.62 -12.76
C ARG A 6 6.91 -23.93 -11.99
N VAL A 7 6.88 -23.83 -10.66
CA VAL A 7 6.60 -25.00 -9.83
C VAL A 7 5.16 -25.37 -10.14
N SER A 8 4.94 -26.55 -10.74
CA SER A 8 3.61 -27.10 -10.96
C SER A 8 2.79 -27.02 -9.66
N GLY A 9 1.70 -26.26 -9.67
CA GLY A 9 0.84 -26.05 -8.49
C GLY A 9 1.05 -24.75 -7.72
N ALA A 10 1.90 -23.83 -8.20
CA ALA A 10 2.05 -22.49 -7.61
C ALA A 10 0.72 -21.71 -7.64
N LYS A 11 0.33 -21.18 -6.48
CA LYS A 11 -0.89 -20.41 -6.26
C LYS A 11 -0.64 -18.92 -6.47
N ARG A 12 -1.71 -18.23 -6.87
CA ARG A 12 -1.79 -16.77 -6.90
C ARG A 12 -2.81 -16.34 -5.86
N LEU A 13 -2.37 -15.66 -4.81
CA LEU A 13 -3.20 -15.26 -3.67
C LEU A 13 -3.22 -13.73 -3.57
N ALA A 14 -4.39 -13.13 -3.36
CA ALA A 14 -4.49 -11.69 -3.24
C ALA A 14 -5.36 -11.24 -2.07
N THR A 15 -4.99 -10.11 -1.48
CA THR A 15 -5.82 -9.35 -0.54
C THR A 15 -5.87 -7.90 -1.02
N LEU A 16 -7.07 -7.37 -1.26
CA LEU A 16 -7.29 -5.99 -1.67
C LEU A 16 -8.17 -5.28 -0.64
N VAL A 17 -7.80 -4.06 -0.28
CA VAL A 17 -8.44 -3.28 0.77
C VAL A 17 -8.70 -1.87 0.27
N GLY A 18 -9.98 -1.47 0.22
CA GLY A 18 -10.41 -0.14 -0.20
C GLY A 18 -11.20 0.54 0.92
N CYS A 19 -10.69 1.64 1.46
CA CYS A 19 -11.35 2.41 2.51
C CYS A 19 -11.76 3.81 2.00
N ASN A 20 -13.06 4.08 1.98
CA ASN A 20 -13.64 5.38 1.62
C ASN A 20 -14.03 6.22 2.85
N TYR A 21 -14.05 5.67 4.06
CA TYR A 21 -14.32 6.35 5.33
C TYR A 21 -15.67 7.11 5.35
N PHE A 22 -16.72 6.48 4.80
CA PHE A 22 -18.06 7.07 4.63
C PHE A 22 -18.57 7.78 5.88
N GLY A 23 -19.06 9.01 5.70
CA GLY A 23 -19.66 9.81 6.78
C GLY A 23 -18.66 10.38 7.79
N SER A 24 -17.36 10.20 7.56
CA SER A 24 -16.31 10.86 8.34
C SER A 24 -15.83 12.14 7.66
N GLN A 25 -15.09 12.98 8.39
CA GLN A 25 -14.40 14.15 7.81
C GLN A 25 -13.22 13.77 6.89
N TYR A 26 -12.90 12.47 6.78
CA TYR A 26 -11.81 11.92 5.99
C TYR A 26 -12.34 11.10 4.81
N GLU A 27 -13.53 11.43 4.31
CA GLU A 27 -14.18 10.66 3.25
C GLU A 27 -13.44 10.76 1.90
N LEU A 28 -13.20 9.60 1.30
CA LEU A 28 -12.65 9.40 -0.04
C LEU A 28 -13.69 8.70 -0.91
N HIS A 29 -13.56 8.78 -2.24
CA HIS A 29 -14.58 8.24 -3.15
C HIS A 29 -14.02 7.20 -4.11
N GLY A 30 -12.71 7.19 -4.36
CA GLY A 30 -12.09 6.31 -5.34
C GLY A 30 -11.56 4.97 -4.84
N CYS A 31 -11.36 4.80 -3.53
CA CYS A 31 -10.60 3.66 -3.01
C CYS A 31 -11.26 2.31 -3.26
N ILE A 32 -12.59 2.25 -3.14
CA ILE A 32 -13.37 1.05 -3.45
C ILE A 32 -13.33 0.72 -4.96
N ASN A 33 -13.35 1.73 -5.83
CA ASN A 33 -13.25 1.49 -7.27
C ASN A 33 -11.87 0.97 -7.65
N ASP A 34 -10.80 1.49 -7.04
CA ASP A 34 -9.43 1.04 -7.28
C ASP A 34 -9.26 -0.47 -7.05
N VAL A 35 -9.78 -0.99 -5.92
CA VAL A 35 -9.67 -2.41 -5.59
C VAL A 35 -10.59 -3.28 -6.44
N ARG A 36 -11.74 -2.77 -6.88
CA ARG A 36 -12.63 -3.46 -7.82
C ARG A 36 -11.95 -3.62 -9.18
N ASP A 37 -11.40 -2.55 -9.73
CA ASP A 37 -10.71 -2.56 -11.02
C ASP A 37 -9.44 -3.43 -10.98
N MET A 38 -8.68 -3.36 -9.89
CA MET A 38 -7.52 -4.24 -9.70
C MET A 38 -7.91 -5.71 -9.57
N THR A 39 -9.01 -6.03 -8.90
CA THR A 39 -9.52 -7.40 -8.83
C THR A 39 -9.82 -7.97 -10.21
N GLU A 40 -10.49 -7.20 -11.08
CA GLU A 40 -10.78 -7.62 -12.44
C GLU A 40 -9.50 -7.82 -13.27
N THR A 41 -8.51 -6.95 -13.12
CA THR A 41 -7.21 -7.09 -13.79
C THR A 41 -6.43 -8.32 -13.31
N LEU A 42 -6.42 -8.61 -12.01
CA LEU A 42 -5.77 -9.81 -11.46
C LEU A 42 -6.37 -11.10 -12.04
N VAL A 43 -7.70 -11.15 -12.16
CA VAL A 43 -8.41 -12.33 -12.68
C VAL A 43 -8.21 -12.45 -14.20
N SER A 44 -8.51 -11.39 -14.94
CA SER A 44 -8.58 -11.44 -16.41
C SER A 44 -7.21 -11.52 -17.07
N ARG A 45 -6.20 -10.88 -16.50
CA ARG A 45 -4.85 -10.80 -17.08
C ARG A 45 -3.87 -11.73 -16.38
N PHE A 46 -3.82 -11.70 -15.04
CA PHE A 46 -2.79 -12.41 -14.28
C PHE A 46 -3.20 -13.80 -13.81
N GLY A 47 -4.41 -14.25 -14.14
CA GLY A 47 -4.87 -15.61 -13.86
C GLY A 47 -5.04 -15.94 -12.38
N PHE A 48 -5.34 -14.95 -11.54
CA PHE A 48 -5.72 -15.20 -10.16
C PHE A 48 -7.11 -15.85 -10.13
N ASP A 49 -7.25 -16.96 -9.41
CA ASP A 49 -8.57 -17.52 -9.13
C ASP A 49 -9.31 -16.59 -8.17
N ARG A 50 -10.57 -16.22 -8.49
CA ARG A 50 -11.40 -15.39 -7.62
C ARG A 50 -11.54 -15.97 -6.22
N SER A 51 -11.54 -17.30 -6.05
CA SER A 51 -11.60 -17.93 -4.72
C SER A 51 -10.35 -17.70 -3.87
N ASN A 52 -9.25 -17.26 -4.49
CA ASN A 52 -7.99 -16.92 -3.83
C ASN A 52 -7.80 -15.41 -3.64
N ILE A 53 -8.80 -14.60 -4.00
CA ILE A 53 -8.81 -13.15 -3.81
C ILE A 53 -9.74 -12.81 -2.65
N THR A 54 -9.21 -12.12 -1.65
CA THR A 54 -10.00 -11.51 -0.57
C THR A 54 -10.10 -10.01 -0.83
N VAL A 55 -11.31 -9.47 -0.85
CA VAL A 55 -11.55 -8.02 -1.00
C VAL A 55 -12.25 -7.51 0.26
N LEU A 56 -11.70 -6.46 0.87
CA LEU A 56 -12.28 -5.76 2.01
C LEU A 56 -12.61 -4.32 1.62
N THR A 57 -13.87 -3.91 1.86
CA THR A 57 -14.32 -2.54 1.60
C THR A 57 -15.17 -2.05 2.76
N ASP A 58 -15.20 -0.74 3.00
CA ASP A 58 -16.09 -0.11 3.96
C ASP A 58 -17.37 0.45 3.33
N GLU A 59 -17.78 -0.09 2.17
CA GLU A 59 -19.08 0.19 1.56
C GLU A 59 -20.20 -0.12 2.58
N PRO A 60 -21.22 0.74 2.73
CA PRO A 60 -22.29 0.51 3.69
C PRO A 60 -22.91 -0.89 3.55
N GLY A 61 -22.88 -1.66 4.64
CA GLY A 61 -23.36 -3.05 4.66
C GLY A 61 -22.29 -4.12 4.41
N SER A 62 -21.03 -3.74 4.18
CA SER A 62 -19.92 -4.69 4.07
C SER A 62 -19.66 -5.39 5.40
N ASP A 63 -19.46 -6.71 5.35
CA ASP A 63 -19.03 -7.55 6.46
C ASP A 63 -18.12 -8.67 5.92
N PRO A 64 -16.85 -8.76 6.35
CA PRO A 64 -16.19 -7.95 7.37
C PRO A 64 -15.73 -6.56 6.87
N MET A 65 -15.78 -5.58 7.77
CA MET A 65 -15.23 -4.23 7.54
C MET A 65 -13.69 -4.23 7.55
N PRO A 66 -13.02 -3.34 6.80
CA PRO A 66 -11.57 -3.20 6.73
C PRO A 66 -10.99 -2.50 7.97
N THR A 67 -11.23 -3.08 9.14
CA THR A 67 -10.63 -2.65 10.42
C THR A 67 -9.18 -3.09 10.51
N GLY A 68 -8.39 -2.45 11.39
CA GLY A 68 -6.99 -2.83 11.59
C GLY A 68 -6.82 -4.30 11.96
N VAL A 69 -7.73 -4.85 12.76
CA VAL A 69 -7.76 -6.28 13.12
C VAL A 69 -8.07 -7.15 11.91
N THR A 70 -9.12 -6.83 11.16
CA THR A 70 -9.54 -7.62 10.01
C THR A 70 -8.44 -7.65 8.95
N ILE A 71 -7.85 -6.50 8.61
CA ILE A 71 -6.78 -6.40 7.61
C ILE A 71 -5.56 -7.23 8.05
N LYS A 72 -5.07 -7.06 9.28
CA LYS A 72 -3.93 -7.86 9.81
C LYS A 72 -4.23 -9.36 9.77
N ARG A 73 -5.45 -9.77 10.12
CA ARG A 73 -5.88 -11.17 10.10
C ARG A 73 -5.86 -11.74 8.68
N VAL A 74 -6.54 -11.09 7.70
CA VAL A 74 -6.60 -11.62 6.33
C VAL A 74 -5.23 -11.65 5.65
N LEU A 75 -4.39 -10.65 5.93
CA LEU A 75 -3.03 -10.61 5.40
C LEU A 75 -2.18 -11.74 5.99
N SER A 76 -2.29 -11.97 7.30
CA SER A 76 -1.63 -13.11 7.98
C SER A 76 -2.12 -14.45 7.46
N GLU A 77 -3.42 -14.60 7.18
CA GLU A 77 -3.99 -15.81 6.58
C GLU A 77 -3.49 -16.05 5.16
N MET A 78 -3.39 -15.00 4.33
CA MET A 78 -2.82 -15.08 2.98
C MET A 78 -1.36 -15.55 3.02
N ILE A 79 -0.55 -14.95 3.89
CA ILE A 79 0.85 -15.31 4.09
C ILE A 79 0.99 -16.74 4.63
N GLY A 80 0.14 -17.14 5.58
CA GLY A 80 0.15 -18.50 6.14
C GLY A 80 -0.26 -19.60 5.15
N LYS A 81 -0.98 -19.26 4.08
CA LYS A 81 -1.33 -20.17 2.98
C LYS A 81 -0.25 -20.27 1.90
N ALA A 82 0.75 -19.40 1.92
CA ALA A 82 1.78 -19.31 0.90
C ALA A 82 2.76 -20.49 0.97
N ASN A 83 3.18 -20.95 -0.20
CA ASN A 83 4.28 -21.88 -0.39
C ASN A 83 5.37 -21.25 -1.27
N SER A 84 6.55 -21.88 -1.31
CA SER A 84 7.61 -21.50 -2.24
C SER A 84 7.10 -21.53 -3.68
N GLY A 85 7.39 -20.47 -4.45
CA GLY A 85 6.92 -20.29 -5.82
C GLY A 85 5.54 -19.64 -5.96
N ASP A 86 4.76 -19.48 -4.87
CA ASP A 86 3.49 -18.75 -4.92
C ASP A 86 3.71 -17.25 -5.18
N VAL A 87 2.73 -16.62 -5.82
CA VAL A 87 2.69 -15.17 -6.06
C VAL A 87 1.60 -14.55 -5.20
N LEU A 88 2.00 -13.68 -4.30
CA LEU A 88 1.12 -12.96 -3.39
C LEU A 88 1.00 -11.51 -3.83
N PHE A 89 -0.21 -10.96 -3.68
CA PHE A 89 -0.50 -9.59 -4.00
C PHE A 89 -1.31 -8.93 -2.88
N PHE A 90 -0.84 -7.77 -2.43
CA PHE A 90 -1.57 -6.94 -1.48
C PHE A 90 -1.78 -5.55 -2.10
N HIS A 91 -3.03 -5.09 -2.18
CA HIS A 91 -3.35 -3.74 -2.65
C HIS A 91 -4.14 -3.01 -1.58
N TYR A 92 -3.59 -1.91 -1.11
CA TYR A 92 -4.27 -0.99 -0.22
C TYR A 92 -4.55 0.33 -0.94
N SER A 93 -5.81 0.75 -0.91
CA SER A 93 -6.26 2.07 -1.37
C SER A 93 -7.02 2.73 -0.23
N GLY A 94 -6.54 3.89 0.23
CA GLY A 94 -7.06 4.58 1.40
C GLY A 94 -6.09 5.64 1.90
N HIS A 95 -6.32 6.15 3.12
CA HIS A 95 -5.42 7.09 3.75
C HIS A 95 -4.14 6.42 4.26
N GLY A 96 -3.03 7.14 4.10
CA GLY A 96 -1.79 6.93 4.86
C GLY A 96 -1.57 8.06 5.88
N THR A 97 -0.65 7.85 6.81
CA THR A 97 -0.28 8.86 7.81
C THR A 97 1.20 8.72 8.21
N LEU A 98 1.71 9.77 8.86
CA LEU A 98 3.05 9.81 9.43
C LEU A 98 2.95 9.88 10.96
N ILE A 99 3.61 8.96 11.64
CA ILE A 99 3.76 8.94 13.09
C ILE A 99 5.12 9.54 13.44
N PRO A 100 5.17 10.66 14.19
CA PRO A 100 6.42 11.23 14.68
C PRO A 100 7.18 10.22 15.54
N ALA A 101 8.51 10.16 15.40
CA ALA A 101 9.35 9.31 16.23
C ALA A 101 9.16 9.69 17.71
N THR A 102 8.86 8.72 18.55
CA THR A 102 8.60 8.93 19.99
C THR A 102 9.87 9.12 20.81
N LYS A 103 11.08 8.87 20.27
CA LYS A 103 12.37 9.02 20.98
C LYS A 103 13.50 9.55 20.11
N ALA A 104 14.35 10.39 20.70
CA ALA A 104 15.48 11.11 20.09
C ALA A 104 16.66 10.24 19.56
N HIS A 105 16.59 8.91 19.67
CA HIS A 105 17.67 8.00 19.29
C HIS A 105 17.54 7.40 17.88
N HIS A 106 16.37 7.54 17.25
CA HIS A 106 16.17 7.15 15.86
C HIS A 106 16.16 8.43 15.02
N GLY A 107 17.29 8.75 14.41
CA GLY A 107 17.48 9.99 13.66
C GLY A 107 16.33 10.23 12.67
N HIS A 108 15.68 11.40 12.76
CA HIS A 108 14.75 12.08 11.83
C HIS A 108 13.72 11.30 10.98
N ARG A 109 13.68 9.96 10.97
CA ARG A 109 12.74 9.16 10.20
C ARG A 109 11.40 9.14 10.93
N LYS A 110 10.39 9.72 10.29
CA LYS A 110 8.99 9.55 10.66
C LYS A 110 8.56 8.15 10.25
N ASP A 111 7.75 7.51 11.07
CA ASP A 111 7.22 6.19 10.79
C ASP A 111 5.96 6.30 9.94
N GLU A 112 5.79 5.37 9.00
CA GLU A 112 4.69 5.35 8.06
C GLU A 112 3.64 4.31 8.46
N ALA A 113 2.36 4.63 8.24
CA ALA A 113 1.25 3.74 8.54
C ALA A 113 0.10 3.92 7.55
N ILE A 114 -0.59 2.81 7.26
CA ILE A 114 -1.91 2.86 6.63
C ILE A 114 -2.98 3.09 7.70
N VAL A 115 -4.11 3.69 7.31
CA VAL A 115 -5.22 4.03 8.21
C VAL A 115 -6.45 3.17 7.87
N PRO A 116 -6.68 2.04 8.55
CA PRO A 116 -7.92 1.26 8.39
C PRO A 116 -9.18 2.08 8.71
N CYS A 117 -10.38 1.58 8.35
CA CYS A 117 -11.62 2.34 8.50
C CYS A 117 -11.99 2.66 9.97
N ASP A 118 -11.42 1.93 10.93
CA ASP A 118 -11.56 2.15 12.37
C ASP A 118 -10.41 2.96 12.99
N PHE A 119 -9.48 3.47 12.18
CA PHE A 119 -8.29 4.22 12.60
C PHE A 119 -7.31 3.42 13.49
N ASN A 120 -7.48 2.10 13.61
CA ASN A 120 -6.50 1.22 14.24
C ASN A 120 -5.31 1.02 13.30
N LEU A 121 -4.33 1.93 13.38
CA LEU A 121 -3.22 2.01 12.43
C LEU A 121 -2.46 0.70 12.27
N ILE A 122 -2.06 0.43 11.03
CA ILE A 122 -1.12 -0.66 10.70
C ILE A 122 0.17 -0.01 10.20
N THR A 123 1.26 -0.27 10.90
CA THR A 123 2.55 0.40 10.71
C THR A 123 3.52 -0.47 9.92
N ASP A 124 4.63 0.14 9.49
CA ASP A 124 5.77 -0.56 8.90
C ASP A 124 6.26 -1.76 9.73
N VAL A 125 6.13 -1.71 11.06
CA VAL A 125 6.51 -2.80 11.97
C VAL A 125 5.60 -4.02 11.75
N ASP A 126 4.29 -3.81 11.64
CA ASP A 126 3.34 -4.91 11.45
C ASP A 126 3.56 -5.59 10.10
N PHE A 127 3.72 -4.79 9.03
CA PHE A 127 4.01 -5.31 7.70
C PHE A 127 5.30 -6.11 7.68
N ARG A 128 6.36 -5.60 8.29
CA ARG A 128 7.66 -6.29 8.35
C ARG A 128 7.54 -7.65 9.04
N GLN A 129 6.90 -7.71 10.20
CA GLN A 129 6.68 -8.96 10.93
C GLN A 129 5.85 -9.98 10.15
N MET A 130 4.92 -9.51 9.31
CA MET A 130 4.13 -10.35 8.41
C MET A 130 4.99 -10.86 7.24
N VAL A 131 5.73 -9.97 6.58
CA VAL A 131 6.63 -10.30 5.45
C VAL A 131 7.75 -11.25 5.86
N ASP A 132 8.29 -11.14 7.08
CA ASP A 132 9.34 -12.02 7.62
C ASP A 132 8.90 -13.49 7.72
N LYS A 133 7.58 -13.76 7.66
CA LYS A 133 7.02 -15.13 7.70
C LYS A 133 6.85 -15.76 6.32
N LEU A 134 7.14 -15.03 5.24
CA LEU A 134 7.01 -15.56 3.88
C LEU A 134 7.99 -16.71 3.64
N PRO A 135 7.55 -17.83 3.02
CA PRO A 135 8.45 -18.87 2.59
C PRO A 135 9.48 -18.34 1.58
N SER A 136 10.69 -18.90 1.62
CA SER A 136 11.71 -18.59 0.61
C SER A 136 11.22 -18.97 -0.79
N GLY A 137 11.44 -18.08 -1.76
CA GLY A 137 11.01 -18.27 -3.15
C GLY A 137 9.55 -17.87 -3.43
N THR A 138 8.82 -17.36 -2.44
CA THR A 138 7.53 -16.67 -2.65
C THR A 138 7.81 -15.23 -3.11
N SER A 139 6.94 -14.70 -3.99
CA SER A 139 6.99 -13.28 -4.38
C SER A 139 5.79 -12.56 -3.78
N LEU A 140 6.01 -11.49 -3.02
CA LEU A 140 4.95 -10.60 -2.55
C LEU A 140 5.07 -9.22 -3.22
N THR A 141 4.03 -8.81 -3.94
CA THR A 141 3.89 -7.45 -4.45
C THR A 141 2.86 -6.68 -3.63
N ILE A 142 3.28 -5.54 -3.09
CA ILE A 142 2.44 -4.58 -2.37
C ILE A 142 2.25 -3.34 -3.23
N ILE A 143 0.99 -2.97 -3.47
CA ILE A 143 0.62 -1.66 -4.00
C ILE A 143 -0.05 -0.88 -2.88
N SER A 144 0.52 0.27 -2.54
CA SER A 144 -0.06 1.18 -1.56
C SER A 144 -0.37 2.50 -2.25
N ASP A 145 -1.64 2.70 -2.60
CA ASP A 145 -2.15 3.95 -3.16
C ASP A 145 -2.61 4.89 -2.05
N SER A 146 -1.65 5.25 -1.21
CA SER A 146 -1.77 6.10 -0.04
C SER A 146 -0.56 7.04 0.02
N CYS A 147 -0.70 8.19 0.66
CA CYS A 147 0.46 9.06 0.88
C CYS A 147 1.37 8.49 1.97
N HIS A 148 2.69 8.58 1.80
CA HIS A 148 3.70 8.13 2.77
C HIS A 148 3.61 6.63 3.11
N SER A 149 3.79 5.79 2.09
CA SER A 149 3.87 4.32 2.22
C SER A 149 5.20 3.70 1.76
N GLY A 150 6.21 4.51 1.42
CA GLY A 150 7.52 4.03 0.95
C GLY A 150 8.37 3.30 2.00
N GLY A 151 8.07 3.46 3.29
CA GLY A 151 8.69 2.82 4.43
C GLY A 151 8.01 1.52 4.89
N LEU A 152 6.91 1.09 4.24
CA LEU A 152 6.20 -0.14 4.61
C LEU A 152 7.07 -1.40 4.47
N ILE A 153 8.07 -1.39 3.59
CA ILE A 153 9.11 -2.41 3.50
C ILE A 153 10.48 -1.74 3.72
N ASP A 154 10.88 -1.61 4.99
CA ASP A 154 12.16 -1.04 5.38
C ASP A 154 13.35 -1.92 4.95
N ASN A 155 14.44 -1.30 4.48
CA ASN A 155 15.67 -1.92 3.93
C ASN A 155 15.62 -2.43 2.48
N GLU A 156 14.53 -2.25 1.74
CA GLU A 156 14.56 -2.46 0.28
C GLU A 156 15.21 -1.27 -0.43
N LYS A 157 15.94 -1.54 -1.52
CA LYS A 157 16.60 -0.49 -2.30
C LYS A 157 15.55 0.35 -3.02
N GLU A 158 15.66 1.67 -2.91
CA GLU A 158 14.88 2.61 -3.74
C GLU A 158 15.36 2.50 -5.19
N GLN A 159 14.55 1.88 -6.04
CA GLN A 159 14.82 1.73 -7.47
C GLN A 159 14.35 2.96 -8.26
N ILE A 160 13.25 3.55 -7.79
CA ILE A 160 12.62 4.76 -8.34
C ILE A 160 12.12 5.58 -7.15
N GLY A 161 12.61 6.81 -6.99
CA GLY A 161 12.20 7.72 -5.90
C GLY A 161 12.96 9.05 -5.87
N PRO A 162 12.83 9.87 -4.81
CA PRO A 162 13.41 11.21 -4.71
C PRO A 162 14.94 11.23 -4.86
N SER A 163 15.63 10.17 -4.42
CA SER A 163 17.09 10.09 -4.49
C SER A 163 17.60 9.92 -5.93
N THR A 164 16.70 9.67 -6.90
CA THR A 164 17.02 9.41 -8.31
C THR A 164 16.69 10.57 -9.25
N VAL A 165 16.13 11.69 -8.77
CA VAL A 165 15.77 12.85 -9.62
C VAL A 165 16.14 14.17 -8.95
N ILE A 166 17.06 14.94 -9.57
CA ILE A 166 17.37 16.33 -9.22
C ILE A 166 16.41 17.26 -10.00
N SER A 167 15.85 18.24 -9.28
CA SER A 167 15.24 19.52 -9.72
C SER A 167 13.71 19.60 -10.01
N SER A 168 13.04 20.38 -9.14
CA SER A 168 12.18 21.58 -9.37
C SER A 168 11.19 21.58 -10.56
N THR A 169 9.91 22.01 -10.49
CA THR A 169 9.23 23.14 -9.82
C THR A 169 7.71 23.05 -10.12
N GLY A 170 6.87 23.66 -9.27
CA GLY A 170 5.72 24.46 -9.72
C GLY A 170 4.33 23.93 -9.35
N ALA A 171 3.76 24.46 -8.27
CA ALA A 171 2.43 24.08 -7.78
C ALA A 171 1.28 24.58 -8.68
N LYS A 172 0.29 23.72 -8.93
CA LYS A 172 -1.05 24.11 -9.40
C LYS A 172 -2.13 23.38 -8.60
N ASP A 173 -2.97 24.15 -7.91
CA ASP A 173 -4.12 23.67 -7.16
C ASP A 173 -5.16 23.01 -8.09
N SER A 174 -5.22 21.68 -8.03
CA SER A 174 -6.36 20.87 -8.47
C SER A 174 -7.19 20.49 -7.24
N LYS A 175 -8.53 20.48 -7.36
CA LYS A 175 -9.46 20.06 -6.29
C LYS A 175 -9.39 18.53 -6.07
N THR A 176 -8.31 18.02 -5.50
CA THR A 176 -8.15 16.60 -5.18
C THR A 176 -8.10 16.42 -3.66
N ASN A 177 -8.89 15.49 -3.13
CA ASN A 177 -8.75 15.09 -1.73
C ASN A 177 -7.44 14.30 -1.59
N ALA A 178 -6.59 14.76 -0.68
CA ALA A 178 -5.33 14.11 -0.34
C ALA A 178 -5.60 12.76 0.31
N ARG A 179 -4.97 11.67 -0.16
CA ARG A 179 -5.00 10.36 0.52
C ARG A 179 -4.05 10.29 1.72
N PHE A 180 -4.05 11.36 2.52
CA PHE A 180 -3.19 11.57 3.70
C PHE A 180 -4.00 12.14 4.85
N ILE A 181 -3.79 11.59 6.05
CA ILE A 181 -4.27 12.21 7.30
C ILE A 181 -3.06 12.77 8.06
N PRO A 182 -2.97 14.09 8.27
CA PRO A 182 -1.93 14.69 9.09
C PRO A 182 -1.94 14.14 10.51
N HIS A 183 -0.76 13.97 11.11
CA HIS A 183 -0.60 13.49 12.48
C HIS A 183 -1.48 14.23 13.50
N GLU A 184 -1.55 15.56 13.39
CA GLU A 184 -2.34 16.39 14.30
C GLU A 184 -3.84 16.12 14.19
N SER A 185 -4.34 15.96 12.96
CA SER A 185 -5.74 15.59 12.70
C SER A 185 -6.04 14.20 13.24
N LEU A 186 -5.12 13.25 13.07
CA LEU A 186 -5.25 11.90 13.59
C LEU A 186 -5.26 11.88 15.12
N LEU A 187 -4.35 12.61 15.76
CA LEU A 187 -4.28 12.76 17.21
C LEU A 187 -5.58 13.37 17.76
N GLN A 188 -6.10 14.42 17.12
CA GLN A 188 -7.37 15.03 17.51
C GLN A 188 -8.55 14.03 17.40
N HIS A 189 -8.61 13.28 16.29
CA HIS A 189 -9.67 12.29 16.08
C HIS A 189 -9.63 11.18 17.13
N LEU A 190 -8.47 10.56 17.32
CA LEU A 190 -8.27 9.49 18.31
C LEU A 190 -8.43 10.00 19.75
N GLY A 191 -8.04 11.24 20.04
CA GLY A 191 -8.29 11.90 21.32
C GLY A 191 -9.78 12.04 21.62
N GLY A 192 -10.57 12.44 20.61
CA GLY A 192 -12.04 12.50 20.73
C GLY A 192 -12.69 11.14 20.97
N LEU A 193 -12.16 10.07 20.38
CA LEU A 193 -12.68 8.71 20.57
C LEU A 193 -12.28 8.08 21.92
N SER A 194 -11.02 8.23 22.31
CA SER A 194 -10.46 7.60 23.51
C SER A 194 -10.79 8.35 24.80
N GLY A 195 -10.96 9.67 24.73
CA GLY A 195 -11.25 10.51 25.90
C GLY A 195 -10.09 10.67 26.91
N ILE A 196 -8.89 10.19 26.58
CA ILE A 196 -7.70 10.35 27.43
C ILE A 196 -6.91 11.61 27.05
N GLU A 197 -6.21 12.21 28.01
CA GLU A 197 -5.28 13.31 27.76
C GLU A 197 -3.88 12.76 27.45
N SER A 198 -3.53 12.65 26.16
CA SER A 198 -2.18 12.34 25.71
C SER A 198 -1.80 13.14 24.46
N GLN A 199 -0.50 13.34 24.25
CA GLN A 199 0.07 13.91 23.03
C GLN A 199 0.60 12.83 22.08
N HIS A 200 0.49 11.56 22.45
CA HIS A 200 1.02 10.44 21.71
C HIS A 200 -0.11 9.59 21.14
N VAL A 201 -0.16 9.49 19.80
CA VAL A 201 -1.14 8.66 19.08
C VAL A 201 -1.13 7.20 19.59
N GLY A 202 0.04 6.67 19.95
CA GLY A 202 0.18 5.31 20.50
C GLY A 202 -0.62 5.08 21.79
N ASP A 203 -0.73 6.08 22.67
CA ASP A 203 -1.48 5.95 23.92
C ASP A 203 -2.98 5.83 23.62
N HIS A 204 -3.49 6.62 22.69
CA HIS A 204 -4.90 6.55 22.28
C HIS A 204 -5.23 5.23 21.58
N ILE A 205 -4.37 4.77 20.67
CA ILE A 205 -4.56 3.50 19.95
C ILE A 205 -4.51 2.32 20.93
N THR A 206 -3.53 2.27 21.82
CA THR A 206 -3.44 1.18 22.81
C THR A 206 -4.60 1.22 23.81
N HIS A 207 -5.11 2.41 24.17
CA HIS A 207 -6.30 2.54 24.99
C HIS A 207 -7.56 2.01 24.29
N LEU A 208 -7.76 2.34 23.01
CA LEU A 208 -8.94 1.95 22.23
C LEU A 208 -8.93 0.48 21.82
N PHE A 209 -7.78 -0.04 21.41
CA PHE A 209 -7.68 -1.36 20.77
C PHE A 209 -6.93 -2.39 21.61
N GLY A 210 -6.28 -2.01 22.72
CA GLY A 210 -5.56 -2.94 23.58
C GLY A 210 -4.55 -3.77 22.79
N GLY A 211 -4.59 -5.09 22.95
CA GLY A 211 -3.72 -6.04 22.25
C GLY A 211 -3.90 -6.11 20.73
N ASP A 212 -4.96 -5.51 20.21
CA ASP A 212 -5.23 -5.43 18.76
C ASP A 212 -4.55 -4.21 18.09
N ALA A 213 -3.92 -3.34 18.87
CA ALA A 213 -3.10 -2.24 18.35
C ALA A 213 -1.91 -2.77 17.52
N SER A 214 -1.29 -1.87 16.74
CA SER A 214 0.00 -2.17 16.11
C SER A 214 1.05 -2.57 17.14
N ASP A 215 1.88 -3.56 16.79
CA ASP A 215 2.98 -4.03 17.64
C ASP A 215 3.98 -2.90 17.99
N LYS A 216 4.06 -1.87 17.13
CA LYS A 216 4.86 -0.65 17.33
C LYS A 216 4.47 0.10 18.61
N PHE A 217 3.19 0.09 18.98
CA PHE A 217 2.69 0.78 20.17
C PHE A 217 2.67 -0.11 21.41
N LEU A 218 2.73 -1.43 21.23
CA LEU A 218 2.63 -2.41 22.32
C LEU A 218 3.99 -2.83 22.89
N LYS A 219 5.03 -2.83 22.06
CA LYS A 219 6.35 -3.33 22.44
C LYS A 219 7.41 -2.26 22.16
N GLU A 220 8.36 -2.10 23.07
CA GLU A 220 9.65 -1.47 22.71
C GLU A 220 10.43 -2.46 21.83
N THR A 221 9.98 -2.65 20.59
CA THR A 221 10.64 -3.55 19.65
C THR A 221 11.94 -2.95 19.15
N HIS A 222 13.04 -3.27 19.83
CA HIS A 222 14.36 -3.28 19.21
C HIS A 222 14.39 -4.46 18.24
N HIS A 223 14.25 -4.22 16.94
CA HIS A 223 14.36 -5.26 15.93
C HIS A 223 15.62 -5.09 15.10
N SER A 224 16.47 -6.10 15.21
CA SER A 224 17.80 -6.23 14.60
C SER A 224 17.85 -7.40 13.61
N GLN A 225 16.71 -7.85 13.07
CA GLN A 225 16.71 -8.84 12.00
C GLN A 225 16.59 -8.15 10.65
N LYS A 226 17.59 -8.44 9.82
CA LYS A 226 17.79 -7.91 8.48
C LYS A 226 16.92 -8.76 7.55
N LEU A 227 15.99 -8.13 6.82
CA LEU A 227 15.32 -8.80 5.70
C LEU A 227 16.38 -9.45 4.81
N THR A 228 16.14 -10.70 4.40
CA THR A 228 16.83 -11.21 3.22
C THR A 228 16.26 -10.44 2.04
N SER A 229 17.12 -9.67 1.38
CA SER A 229 16.83 -8.56 0.47
C SER A 229 16.10 -8.92 -0.85
N ASP A 230 15.26 -9.95 -0.91
CA ASP A 230 14.75 -10.47 -2.18
C ASP A 230 13.26 -10.89 -2.20
N ASN A 231 12.53 -10.86 -1.07
CA ASN A 231 11.18 -11.46 -1.04
C ASN A 231 10.02 -10.46 -1.23
N GLY A 232 10.28 -9.15 -1.25
CA GLY A 232 9.23 -8.11 -1.29
C GLY A 232 9.40 -7.12 -2.43
N ILE A 233 8.27 -6.71 -3.03
CA ILE A 233 8.17 -5.63 -4.01
C ILE A 233 7.13 -4.64 -3.52
N LEU A 234 7.52 -3.39 -3.27
CA LEU A 234 6.60 -2.33 -2.87
C LEU A 234 6.52 -1.23 -3.93
N LEU A 235 5.30 -0.96 -4.37
CA LEU A 235 4.92 0.15 -5.23
C LEU A 235 4.11 1.14 -4.38
N SER A 236 4.65 2.34 -4.15
CA SER A 236 4.01 3.40 -3.37
C SER A 236 3.48 4.50 -4.30
N GLY A 237 2.28 5.02 -4.03
CA GLY A 237 1.62 6.03 -4.87
C GLY A 237 2.28 7.40 -4.92
N CYS A 238 3.12 7.73 -3.93
CA CYS A 238 3.91 8.95 -3.93
C CYS A 238 5.24 8.79 -3.17
N GLN A 239 6.10 9.80 -3.32
CA GLN A 239 7.28 9.99 -2.48
C GLN A 239 6.88 10.40 -1.06
N THR A 240 7.76 10.19 -0.08
CA THR A 240 7.56 10.57 1.34
C THR A 240 7.32 12.08 1.57
N ASN A 241 7.40 12.94 0.55
CA ASN A 241 7.13 14.38 0.65
C ASN A 241 5.98 14.87 -0.24
N GLU A 242 5.20 13.96 -0.84
CA GLU A 242 4.15 14.27 -1.81
C GLU A 242 2.80 13.65 -1.43
N THR A 243 1.72 14.13 -2.05
CA THR A 243 0.36 13.67 -1.80
C THR A 243 -0.17 12.84 -2.98
N SER A 244 -0.62 11.61 -2.73
CA SER A 244 -1.47 10.84 -3.65
C SER A 244 -2.89 11.43 -3.73
N ALA A 245 -3.43 11.51 -4.94
CA ALA A 245 -4.69 12.17 -5.25
C ALA A 245 -5.85 11.18 -5.47
N ASP A 246 -7.00 11.48 -4.86
CA ASP A 246 -8.30 10.97 -5.30
C ASP A 246 -8.79 11.84 -6.48
N VAL A 247 -8.95 11.22 -7.65
CA VAL A 247 -9.36 11.89 -8.89
C VAL A 247 -10.87 11.74 -9.03
N GLY A 248 -11.56 12.87 -9.25
CA GLY A 248 -12.97 12.86 -9.63
C GLY A 248 -13.18 12.37 -11.07
N PRO A 249 -14.45 12.22 -11.52
CA PRO A 249 -14.76 11.91 -12.90
C PRO A 249 -14.11 12.93 -13.85
N GLU A 250 -13.20 12.52 -14.73
CA GLU A 250 -12.91 13.33 -15.92
C GLU A 250 -14.17 13.27 -16.81
N ASP A 251 -14.78 14.43 -17.06
CA ASP A 251 -15.92 14.62 -17.96
C ASP A 251 -17.28 13.99 -17.60
N GLY A 252 -17.57 13.81 -16.30
CA GLY A 252 -18.93 13.56 -15.82
C GLY A 252 -19.49 12.14 -15.98
N ASP A 253 -18.71 11.22 -16.55
CA ASP A 253 -19.09 9.79 -16.74
C ASP A 253 -18.07 8.81 -16.13
N GLY A 254 -16.94 9.31 -15.59
CA GLY A 254 -15.93 8.51 -14.90
C GLY A 254 -16.31 8.19 -13.45
N LYS A 255 -15.89 7.03 -12.93
CA LYS A 255 -15.95 6.75 -11.49
C LYS A 255 -14.74 7.39 -10.79
N PRO A 256 -14.88 7.93 -9.55
CA PRO A 256 -13.74 8.38 -8.78
C PRO A 256 -12.70 7.25 -8.61
N CYS A 257 -11.42 7.57 -8.65
CA CYS A 257 -10.33 6.60 -8.54
C CYS A 257 -9.05 7.25 -8.01
N GLY A 258 -8.12 6.42 -7.54
CA GLY A 258 -6.78 6.84 -7.14
C GLY A 258 -5.93 7.10 -8.37
N ALA A 259 -5.26 8.25 -8.40
CA ALA A 259 -4.45 8.64 -9.54
C ALA A 259 -3.37 7.58 -9.86
N PHE A 260 -2.76 6.97 -8.83
CA PHE A 260 -1.74 5.95 -9.05
C PHE A 260 -2.34 4.61 -9.51
N SER A 261 -3.35 4.09 -8.81
CA SER A 261 -4.05 2.85 -9.18
C SER A 261 -4.60 2.93 -10.61
N HIS A 262 -5.25 4.04 -10.95
CA HIS A 262 -5.75 4.31 -12.31
C HIS A 262 -4.63 4.36 -13.35
N SER A 263 -3.50 4.99 -13.02
CA SER A 263 -2.36 5.04 -13.93
C SER A 263 -1.78 3.65 -14.18
N LEU A 264 -1.71 2.78 -13.17
CA LEU A 264 -1.32 1.38 -13.36
C LEU A 264 -2.30 0.65 -14.27
N GLN A 265 -3.62 0.81 -14.07
CA GLN A 265 -4.64 0.23 -14.93
C GLN A 265 -4.47 0.68 -16.39
N LYS A 266 -4.27 1.99 -16.62
CA LYS A 266 -4.04 2.55 -17.96
C LYS A 266 -2.77 1.97 -18.61
N VAL A 267 -1.66 1.87 -17.87
CA VAL A 267 -0.42 1.27 -18.40
C VAL A 267 -0.65 -0.18 -18.77
N LEU A 268 -1.25 -0.97 -17.90
CA LEU A 268 -1.53 -2.38 -18.15
C LEU A 268 -2.46 -2.57 -19.37
N ALA A 269 -3.53 -1.79 -19.48
CA ALA A 269 -4.43 -1.84 -20.63
C ALA A 269 -3.74 -1.50 -21.97
N GLN A 270 -2.82 -0.53 -21.95
CA GLN A 270 -2.06 -0.11 -23.15
C GLN A 270 -0.88 -1.02 -23.49
N HIS A 271 -0.47 -1.89 -22.56
CA HIS A 271 0.65 -2.83 -22.72
C HIS A 271 0.14 -4.27 -22.57
N PRO A 272 -0.41 -4.87 -23.66
CA PRO A 272 -0.96 -6.22 -23.61
C PRO A 272 0.11 -7.32 -23.49
N GLY A 273 1.38 -6.99 -23.76
CA GLY A 273 2.51 -7.87 -23.49
C GLY A 273 3.01 -7.76 -22.05
N VAL A 274 4.01 -8.59 -21.72
CA VAL A 274 4.66 -8.58 -20.40
C VAL A 274 5.39 -7.27 -20.12
N ILE A 275 5.41 -6.86 -18.85
CA ILE A 275 6.03 -5.63 -18.38
C ILE A 275 6.80 -5.88 -17.07
N SER A 276 7.96 -5.27 -16.90
CA SER A 276 8.70 -5.36 -15.62
C SER A 276 8.14 -4.42 -14.57
N ASN A 277 8.42 -4.70 -13.29
CA ASN A 277 8.01 -3.84 -12.17
C ASN A 277 8.50 -2.39 -12.37
N LYS A 278 9.76 -2.23 -12.77
CA LYS A 278 10.38 -0.92 -13.03
C LYS A 278 9.75 -0.18 -14.21
N GLU A 279 9.50 -0.87 -15.32
CA GLU A 279 8.88 -0.23 -16.50
C GLU A 279 7.43 0.15 -16.24
N LEU A 280 6.68 -0.65 -15.48
CA LEU A 280 5.32 -0.34 -15.04
C LEU A 280 5.29 0.98 -14.25
N VAL A 281 6.13 1.11 -13.23
CA VAL A 281 6.19 2.32 -12.39
C VAL A 281 6.68 3.54 -13.18
N LYS A 282 7.68 3.40 -14.06
CA LYS A 282 8.13 4.49 -14.93
C LYS A 282 7.03 5.01 -15.85
N LYS A 283 6.27 4.11 -16.50
CA LYS A 283 5.17 4.50 -17.37
C LYS A 283 4.02 5.13 -16.59
N ALA A 284 3.74 4.64 -15.38
CA ALA A 284 2.76 5.27 -14.49
C ALA A 284 3.18 6.71 -14.12
N ARG A 285 4.45 6.95 -13.77
CA ARG A 285 5.00 8.31 -13.54
C ARG A 285 4.84 9.21 -14.78
N GLN A 286 5.09 8.68 -15.97
CA GLN A 286 4.92 9.44 -17.23
C GLN A 286 3.46 9.84 -17.47
N LEU A 287 2.50 8.93 -17.25
CA LEU A 287 1.08 9.23 -17.38
C LEU A 287 0.63 10.30 -16.36
N LEU A 288 1.07 10.17 -15.11
CA LEU A 288 0.75 11.12 -14.05
C LEU A 288 1.30 12.52 -14.34
N SER A 289 2.57 12.59 -14.75
CA SER A 289 3.21 13.85 -15.13
C SER A 289 2.53 14.49 -16.34
N ALA A 290 2.16 13.70 -17.35
CA ALA A 290 1.45 14.19 -18.53
C ALA A 290 0.04 14.71 -18.21
N ALA A 291 -0.63 14.12 -17.21
CA ALA A 291 -1.91 14.57 -16.69
C ALA A 291 -1.80 15.73 -15.67
N GLY A 292 -0.57 16.18 -15.35
CA GLY A 292 -0.32 17.31 -14.46
C GLY A 292 -0.40 16.99 -12.97
N PHE A 293 -0.35 15.72 -12.57
CA PHE A 293 -0.25 15.34 -11.16
C PHE A 293 1.17 15.55 -10.64
N GLU A 294 1.27 16.06 -9.40
CA GLU A 294 2.54 16.26 -8.71
C GLU A 294 3.09 14.99 -8.05
N GLN A 295 2.27 13.93 -7.96
CA GLN A 295 2.67 12.68 -7.31
C GLN A 295 3.66 11.89 -8.18
N HIS A 296 4.71 11.37 -7.55
CA HIS A 296 5.69 10.51 -8.19
C HIS A 296 5.72 9.14 -7.50
N PRO A 297 5.07 8.13 -8.09
CA PRO A 297 5.14 6.77 -7.58
C PRO A 297 6.57 6.25 -7.46
N CYS A 298 6.79 5.45 -6.41
CA CYS A 298 8.08 4.87 -6.07
C CYS A 298 8.07 3.34 -6.22
N LEU A 299 9.26 2.77 -6.42
CA LEU A 299 9.51 1.34 -6.42
C LEU A 299 10.62 1.00 -5.42
N TYR A 300 10.30 0.14 -4.46
CA TYR A 300 11.23 -0.36 -3.45
C TYR A 300 11.33 -1.88 -3.57
N CYS A 301 12.48 -2.36 -4.02
CA CYS A 301 12.79 -3.79 -4.15
C CYS A 301 14.28 -4.00 -4.52
N SER A 302 14.70 -5.26 -4.52
CA SER A 302 16.02 -5.67 -5.04
C SER A 302 16.19 -5.37 -6.53
N ASP A 303 17.44 -5.31 -6.99
CA ASP A 303 17.75 -5.06 -8.42
C ASP A 303 17.16 -6.16 -9.33
N ALA A 304 17.12 -7.40 -8.85
CA ALA A 304 16.52 -8.52 -9.58
C ALA A 304 15.00 -8.34 -9.69
N ASN A 305 14.34 -7.96 -8.59
CA ASN A 305 12.90 -7.74 -8.55
C ASN A 305 12.47 -6.52 -9.38
N ALA A 306 13.30 -5.48 -9.50
CA ALA A 306 13.02 -4.32 -10.34
C ALA A 306 12.86 -4.71 -11.82
N GLU A 307 13.73 -5.59 -12.31
CA GLU A 307 13.74 -6.06 -13.70
C GLU A 307 12.84 -7.30 -13.93
N ALA A 308 12.39 -7.96 -12.86
CA ALA A 308 11.42 -9.05 -12.93
C ALA A 308 10.07 -8.56 -13.50
N LEU A 309 9.35 -9.48 -14.14
CA LEU A 309 8.02 -9.22 -14.69
C LEU A 309 7.02 -8.96 -13.56
N PHE A 310 6.15 -7.98 -13.76
CA PHE A 310 5.11 -7.64 -12.79
C PHE A 310 4.22 -8.87 -12.57
N LEU A 311 4.08 -9.27 -11.29
CA LEU A 311 3.40 -10.50 -10.86
C LEU A 311 3.88 -11.78 -11.54
N LEU A 312 5.14 -11.81 -12.01
CA LEU A 312 5.73 -12.94 -12.73
C LEU A 312 4.82 -13.41 -13.88
N GLU A 313 4.23 -12.46 -14.62
CA GLU A 313 3.44 -12.73 -15.81
C GLU A 313 4.30 -13.45 -16.86
N GLU A 314 3.87 -14.62 -17.34
CA GLU A 314 4.55 -15.34 -18.41
C GLU A 314 3.96 -14.91 -19.77
N GLN A 315 4.78 -14.86 -20.82
CA GLN A 315 4.26 -14.68 -22.18
C GLN A 315 3.42 -15.92 -22.56
N ALA A 316 2.20 -15.67 -23.02
CA ALA A 316 1.30 -16.69 -23.57
C ALA A 316 1.84 -17.28 -24.88
#